data_AF-A0A0M4DMF5-F1
#
_entry.id   AF-A0A0M4DMF5-F1
#
_cell.length_a   1.000
_cell.length_b   1.000
_cell.length_c   1.000
_cell.angle_alpha   90.00
_cell.angle_beta   90.00
_cell.angle_gamma   90.00
#
_symmetry.space_group_name_H-M   'P 1'
#
loop_
_entity.id
_entity.type
_entity.pdbx_description
1 polymer ?
#
loop_
_entity_poly.entity_id
_entity_poly.type
_entity_poly.pdbx_seq_one_letter_code
_entity_poly.pdbx_strand_id
1 'polypeptide(L)'
;MPTTRRRAVTTLAAALAGAVAVPSQARAATRGGAPDGPAPLRRAHAHNDYLHERPLHDALSHGFTSVEADIFLVDGELLVAHEPAELDPARTLRSLYLDPLLARVRANHGSVYPGRRRPVQLLIDIKTDGVAAYLELDRQLRQYRRMLSSCAHGHVRLGAVTPVISGDRAARAPMEAQRVRYAFYDGRLDDLAAADPAPASFIPLISSNWTHSFSWLGTGEFPAAEREKLHTLVATAHRRSQRVRFWATPDLAGPARDAVWSELLAAGADHINTDDLAGLERFLGVHDRR
;
A
#
# COMPACT_ATOMS: atom_id res chain seq x y z
N MET A 1 -68.04 -41.08 -13.29
CA MET A 1 -68.55 -42.39 -12.80
C MET A 1 -68.07 -43.47 -13.75
N PRO A 2 -67.94 -44.74 -13.35
CA PRO A 2 -67.90 -45.31 -11.98
C PRO A 2 -66.47 -45.15 -11.38
N THR A 3 -66.04 -45.50 -10.16
CA THR A 3 -66.33 -46.57 -9.18
C THR A 3 -65.98 -47.99 -9.70
N THR A 4 -65.59 -48.99 -8.91
CA THR A 4 -65.80 -49.24 -7.47
C THR A 4 -64.87 -50.35 -6.93
N ARG A 5 -64.37 -50.23 -5.68
CA ARG A 5 -64.23 -51.31 -4.62
C ARG A 5 -63.44 -52.62 -4.88
N ARG A 6 -62.94 -53.39 -3.89
CA ARG A 6 -62.43 -53.16 -2.48
C ARG A 6 -61.96 -54.53 -1.89
N ARG A 7 -61.12 -54.51 -0.84
CA ARG A 7 -60.74 -55.64 0.09
C ARG A 7 -59.79 -56.70 -0.55
N ALA A 8 -58.66 -57.11 0.06
CA ALA A 8 -58.28 -57.57 1.42
C ALA A 8 -58.43 -59.10 1.60
N VAL A 9 -57.63 -59.82 2.42
CA VAL A 9 -56.66 -59.38 3.46
C VAL A 9 -55.20 -59.80 3.08
N THR A 10 -54.21 -60.27 3.89
CA THR A 10 -54.06 -60.75 5.30
C THR A 10 -52.61 -60.54 5.82
N THR A 11 -52.25 -61.19 6.95
CA THR A 11 -50.97 -61.29 7.69
C THR A 11 -49.90 -62.19 7.02
N LEU A 12 -48.64 -62.35 7.48
CA LEU A 12 -48.03 -62.19 8.82
C LEU A 12 -46.53 -61.78 8.80
N ALA A 13 -46.02 -61.41 9.98
CA ALA A 13 -44.69 -60.88 10.31
C ALA A 13 -43.44 -61.72 9.96
N ALA A 14 -42.31 -61.02 9.86
CA ALA A 14 -41.10 -61.27 10.66
C ALA A 14 -40.30 -59.96 10.82
N ALA A 15 -39.50 -59.82 11.89
CA ALA A 15 -38.71 -58.61 12.16
C ALA A 15 -37.21 -58.93 12.28
N LEU A 16 -36.35 -58.04 11.80
CA LEU A 16 -34.92 -58.00 12.13
C LEU A 16 -34.38 -56.57 11.91
N ALA A 17 -34.02 -55.91 13.01
CA ALA A 17 -33.57 -54.51 13.00
C ALA A 17 -32.05 -54.43 12.74
N GLY A 18 -31.67 -54.38 11.46
CA GLY A 18 -30.29 -54.13 11.03
C GLY A 18 -29.95 -52.63 11.00
N ALA A 19 -29.65 -52.04 12.16
CA ALA A 19 -29.22 -50.64 12.23
C ALA A 19 -27.78 -50.46 11.72
N VAL A 20 -27.60 -50.41 10.39
CA VAL A 20 -26.30 -50.12 9.76
C VAL A 20 -25.94 -48.66 10.03
N ALA A 21 -25.08 -48.43 11.03
CA ALA A 21 -24.50 -47.13 11.32
C ALA A 21 -23.56 -46.72 10.19
N VAL A 22 -24.08 -46.00 9.19
CA VAL A 22 -23.27 -45.35 8.16
C VAL A 22 -22.35 -44.34 8.85
N PRO A 23 -21.01 -44.49 8.80
CA PRO A 23 -20.13 -43.52 9.40
C PRO A 23 -20.27 -42.21 8.64
N SER A 24 -20.85 -41.19 9.29
CA SER A 24 -20.94 -39.85 8.74
C SER A 24 -19.53 -39.30 8.56
N GLN A 25 -18.98 -39.42 7.35
CA GLN A 25 -17.72 -38.78 7.00
C GLN A 25 -17.91 -37.27 7.09
N ALA A 26 -17.53 -36.71 8.23
CA ALA A 26 -17.47 -35.27 8.43
C ALA A 26 -16.49 -34.70 7.43
N ARG A 27 -17.00 -34.18 6.31
CA ARG A 27 -16.22 -33.38 5.36
C ARG A 27 -15.62 -32.23 6.16
N ALA A 28 -14.33 -32.33 6.45
CA ALA A 28 -13.57 -31.27 7.10
C ALA A 28 -13.67 -30.03 6.21
N ALA A 29 -14.51 -29.08 6.59
CA ALA A 29 -14.73 -27.87 5.82
C ALA A 29 -13.41 -27.10 5.77
N THR A 30 -12.78 -27.04 4.59
CA THR A 30 -11.51 -26.36 4.33
C THR A 30 -11.69 -24.84 4.43
N ARG A 31 -11.81 -24.35 5.67
CA ARG A 31 -11.79 -22.92 6.04
C ARG A 31 -10.39 -22.36 5.79
N GLY A 32 -10.08 -22.12 4.52
CA GLY A 32 -8.74 -21.75 4.09
C GLY A 32 -8.60 -21.65 2.57
N GLY A 33 -9.64 -21.22 1.85
CA GLY A 33 -9.41 -20.65 0.52
C GLY A 33 -8.45 -19.47 0.64
N ALA A 34 -7.50 -19.35 -0.28
CA ALA A 34 -6.72 -18.12 -0.39
C ALA A 34 -7.69 -16.96 -0.67
N PRO A 35 -7.50 -15.76 -0.08
CA PRO A 35 -8.38 -14.64 -0.35
C PRO A 35 -8.30 -14.27 -1.83
N ASP A 36 -9.45 -14.11 -2.48
CA ASP A 36 -9.55 -13.79 -3.89
C ASP A 36 -8.89 -12.43 -4.20
N GLY A 37 -7.86 -12.45 -5.04
CA GLY A 37 -7.08 -11.27 -5.44
C GLY A 37 -5.57 -11.51 -5.48
N PRO A 38 -4.78 -10.52 -5.95
CA PRO A 38 -3.33 -10.61 -6.01
C PRO A 38 -2.70 -10.67 -4.62
N ALA A 39 -1.54 -11.34 -4.52
CA ALA A 39 -0.76 -11.39 -3.30
C ALA A 39 -0.10 -10.03 -3.03
N PRO A 40 -0.27 -9.40 -1.85
CA PRO A 40 0.26 -8.05 -1.62
C PRO A 40 1.80 -7.99 -1.60
N LEU A 41 2.38 -7.35 -2.61
CA LEU A 41 3.80 -7.12 -2.81
C LEU A 41 4.28 -6.05 -1.82
N ARG A 42 4.98 -6.50 -0.78
CA ARG A 42 5.31 -5.69 0.42
C ARG A 42 6.21 -4.49 0.17
N ARG A 43 6.92 -4.49 -0.96
CA ARG A 43 7.90 -3.47 -1.38
C ARG A 43 7.54 -2.74 -2.66
N ALA A 44 6.41 -3.08 -3.29
CA ALA A 44 6.02 -2.48 -4.55
C ALA A 44 5.39 -1.10 -4.31
N HIS A 45 6.03 -0.07 -4.85
CA HIS A 45 5.60 1.33 -4.80
C HIS A 45 5.36 1.86 -6.22
N ALA A 46 4.11 2.18 -6.52
CA ALA A 46 3.69 2.74 -7.79
C ALA A 46 3.93 4.24 -7.75
N HIS A 47 5.01 4.64 -8.39
CA HIS A 47 5.36 6.03 -8.62
C HIS A 47 4.48 6.57 -9.76
N ASN A 48 4.13 7.85 -9.71
CA ASN A 48 3.25 8.48 -10.69
C ASN A 48 1.94 7.70 -11.00
N ASP A 49 1.36 7.00 -10.02
CA ASP A 49 0.24 6.05 -10.21
C ASP A 49 -0.99 6.68 -10.89
N TYR A 50 -1.15 8.00 -10.75
CA TYR A 50 -2.19 8.79 -11.39
C TYR A 50 -2.05 8.92 -12.93
N LEU A 51 -0.89 8.59 -13.51
CA LEU A 51 -0.65 8.54 -14.95
C LEU A 51 -1.11 7.21 -15.61
N HIS A 52 -1.48 6.20 -14.82
CA HIS A 52 -2.04 4.96 -15.36
C HIS A 52 -3.48 5.14 -15.85
N GLU A 53 -3.97 4.20 -16.68
CA GLU A 53 -5.34 4.24 -17.23
C GLU A 53 -6.40 4.24 -16.12
N ARG A 54 -6.17 3.47 -15.04
CA ARG A 54 -7.05 3.39 -13.88
C ARG A 54 -6.24 3.58 -12.60
N PRO A 55 -5.96 4.85 -12.21
CA PRO A 55 -5.25 5.20 -10.99
C PRO A 55 -5.78 4.44 -9.77
N LEU A 56 -4.88 4.08 -8.84
CA LEU A 56 -5.06 3.14 -7.73
C LEU A 56 -5.42 1.70 -8.16
N HIS A 57 -6.36 1.52 -9.08
CA HIS A 57 -6.94 0.25 -9.44
C HIS A 57 -5.93 -0.68 -10.13
N ASP A 58 -5.10 -0.16 -11.03
CA ASP A 58 -4.08 -0.93 -11.74
C ASP A 58 -2.98 -1.41 -10.78
N ALA A 59 -2.39 -0.52 -9.98
CA ALA A 59 -1.41 -0.88 -8.96
C ALA A 59 -1.97 -1.89 -7.93
N LEU A 60 -3.21 -1.69 -7.45
CA LEU A 60 -3.86 -2.66 -6.56
C LEU A 60 -4.26 -3.98 -7.24
N SER A 61 -4.22 -4.07 -8.58
CA SER A 61 -4.40 -5.31 -9.34
C SER A 61 -3.08 -6.09 -9.52
N HIS A 62 -1.96 -5.38 -9.62
CA HIS A 62 -0.59 -5.92 -9.53
C HIS A 62 -0.11 -6.15 -8.08
N GLY A 63 -1.00 -6.05 -7.09
CA GLY A 63 -0.70 -6.35 -5.70
C GLY A 63 0.12 -5.29 -4.94
N PHE A 64 0.29 -4.08 -5.47
CA PHE A 64 1.13 -3.04 -4.86
C PHE A 64 0.66 -2.63 -3.46
N THR A 65 1.60 -2.27 -2.58
CA THR A 65 1.29 -1.85 -1.20
C THR A 65 1.70 -0.42 -0.87
N SER A 66 2.25 0.31 -1.85
CA SER A 66 2.24 1.77 -1.87
C SER A 66 1.87 2.30 -3.26
N VAL A 67 1.18 3.44 -3.30
CA VAL A 67 0.98 4.27 -4.49
C VAL A 67 1.35 5.73 -4.17
N GLU A 68 1.62 6.54 -5.19
CA GLU A 68 1.94 7.97 -5.08
C GLU A 68 0.95 8.85 -5.86
N ALA A 69 0.50 9.93 -5.24
CA ALA A 69 -0.41 10.92 -5.80
C ALA A 69 0.19 12.33 -5.66
N ASP A 70 0.53 12.93 -6.81
CA ASP A 70 0.99 14.31 -6.90
C ASP A 70 -0.22 15.26 -6.79
N ILE A 71 -0.16 16.27 -5.91
CA ILE A 71 -1.31 17.17 -5.67
C ILE A 71 -0.99 18.66 -5.71
N PHE A 72 -1.97 19.41 -6.23
CA PHE A 72 -2.06 20.87 -6.21
C PHE A 72 -3.33 21.32 -5.47
N LEU A 73 -3.24 22.40 -4.70
CA LEU A 73 -4.42 23.09 -4.15
C LEU A 73 -4.92 24.14 -5.16
N VAL A 74 -6.16 24.00 -5.61
CA VAL A 74 -6.81 24.90 -6.57
C VAL A 74 -8.23 25.21 -6.08
N ASP A 75 -8.55 26.49 -5.88
CA ASP A 75 -9.88 26.97 -5.44
C ASP A 75 -10.49 26.26 -4.20
N GLY A 76 -9.63 25.74 -3.31
CA GLY A 76 -10.03 25.01 -2.11
C GLY A 76 -10.21 23.50 -2.29
N GLU A 77 -9.83 22.96 -3.45
CA GLU A 77 -9.86 21.52 -3.77
C GLU A 77 -8.44 20.98 -4.07
N LEU A 78 -8.24 19.68 -3.85
CA LEU A 78 -6.98 18.99 -4.13
C LEU A 78 -7.07 18.22 -5.45
N LEU A 79 -6.46 18.77 -6.50
CA LEU A 79 -6.40 18.18 -7.83
C LEU A 79 -5.12 17.35 -8.00
N VAL A 80 -5.18 16.32 -8.85
CA VAL A 80 -4.10 15.34 -9.07
C VAL A 80 -3.54 15.45 -10.48
N ALA A 81 -2.27 15.90 -10.57
CA ALA A 81 -1.51 16.17 -11.79
C ALA A 81 -0.01 16.15 -11.47
N HIS A 82 0.87 15.93 -12.46
CA HIS A 82 2.31 16.13 -12.27
C HIS A 82 2.65 17.62 -12.38
N GLU A 83 2.11 18.29 -13.40
CA GLU A 83 2.33 19.71 -13.69
C GLU A 83 1.02 20.53 -13.75
N PRO A 84 1.04 21.85 -13.50
CA PRO A 84 -0.14 22.71 -13.56
C PRO A 84 -0.88 22.72 -14.91
N ALA A 85 -0.22 22.34 -16.00
CA ALA A 85 -0.81 22.27 -17.34
C ALA A 85 -1.78 21.08 -17.50
N GLU A 86 -1.74 20.09 -16.61
CA GLU A 86 -2.54 18.86 -16.67
C GLU A 86 -3.77 18.88 -15.74
N LEU A 87 -4.03 20.02 -15.07
CA LEU A 87 -5.05 20.15 -14.02
C LEU A 87 -6.48 20.01 -14.58
N ASP A 88 -7.10 18.87 -14.29
CA ASP A 88 -8.52 18.59 -14.55
C ASP A 88 -9.33 18.67 -13.23
N PRO A 89 -10.34 19.56 -13.13
CA PRO A 89 -11.24 19.65 -11.98
C PRO A 89 -11.98 18.35 -11.61
N ALA A 90 -12.12 17.38 -12.52
CA ALA A 90 -12.70 16.07 -12.21
C ALA A 90 -11.71 15.13 -11.49
N ARG A 91 -10.39 15.34 -11.67
CA ARG A 91 -9.31 14.50 -11.15
C ARG A 91 -8.87 14.95 -9.75
N THR A 92 -9.79 14.88 -8.80
CA THR A 92 -9.52 15.19 -7.39
C THR A 92 -8.85 14.02 -6.65
N LEU A 93 -8.14 14.31 -5.56
CA LEU A 93 -7.60 13.31 -4.64
C LEU A 93 -8.70 12.40 -4.05
N ARG A 94 -9.93 12.90 -3.89
CA ARG A 94 -11.06 12.10 -3.41
C ARG A 94 -11.53 11.11 -4.47
N SER A 95 -11.78 11.58 -5.69
CA SER A 95 -12.32 10.77 -6.78
C SER A 95 -11.34 9.68 -7.25
N LEU A 96 -10.04 9.96 -7.28
CA LEU A 96 -9.03 8.97 -7.69
C LEU A 96 -8.57 8.04 -6.55
N TYR A 97 -8.45 8.52 -5.31
CA TYR A 97 -7.84 7.75 -4.22
C TYR A 97 -8.75 7.51 -3.02
N LEU A 98 -9.25 8.57 -2.37
CA LEU A 98 -9.85 8.41 -1.03
C LEU A 98 -11.22 7.70 -1.05
N ASP A 99 -12.09 8.00 -2.03
CA ASP A 99 -13.39 7.33 -2.17
C ASP A 99 -13.27 5.88 -2.70
N PRO A 100 -12.44 5.58 -3.73
CA PRO A 100 -12.16 4.20 -4.13
C PRO A 100 -11.53 3.35 -3.01
N LEU A 101 -10.58 3.90 -2.25
CA LEU A 101 -10.01 3.22 -1.07
C LEU A 101 -11.09 2.96 -0.01
N LEU A 102 -11.95 3.94 0.28
CA LEU A 102 -13.03 3.78 1.27
C LEU A 102 -14.04 2.70 0.84
N ALA A 103 -14.41 2.67 -0.44
CA ALA A 103 -15.28 1.63 -0.99
C ALA A 103 -14.64 0.24 -0.90
N ARG A 104 -13.38 0.10 -1.32
CA ARG A 104 -12.64 -1.17 -1.26
C ARG A 104 -12.44 -1.65 0.17
N VAL A 105 -12.10 -0.77 1.11
CA VAL A 105 -11.93 -1.11 2.54
C VAL A 105 -13.25 -1.55 3.20
N ARG A 106 -14.39 -1.00 2.76
CA ARG A 106 -15.72 -1.47 3.22
C ARG A 106 -16.03 -2.88 2.70
N ALA A 107 -15.82 -3.13 1.40
CA ALA A 107 -16.02 -4.45 0.79
C ALA A 107 -15.11 -5.51 1.43
N ASN A 108 -13.84 -5.17 1.65
CA ASN A 108 -12.82 -6.05 2.20
C ASN A 108 -12.73 -5.97 3.75
N HIS A 109 -13.87 -5.72 4.41
CA HIS A 109 -14.08 -5.78 5.86
C HIS A 109 -13.00 -5.12 6.75
N GLY A 110 -12.55 -3.91 6.38
CA GLY A 110 -11.56 -3.14 7.14
C GLY A 110 -10.10 -3.34 6.71
N SER A 111 -9.85 -3.88 5.51
CA SER A 111 -8.51 -4.01 4.91
C SER A 111 -8.54 -3.63 3.43
N VAL A 112 -7.44 -3.16 2.83
CA VAL A 112 -7.41 -2.87 1.38
C VAL A 112 -7.35 -4.17 0.56
N TYR A 113 -6.65 -5.18 1.06
CA TYR A 113 -6.58 -6.52 0.48
C TYR A 113 -7.33 -7.53 1.37
N PRO A 114 -8.20 -8.41 0.82
CA PRO A 114 -9.07 -9.25 1.63
C PRO A 114 -8.27 -10.14 2.60
N GLY A 115 -8.61 -10.06 3.89
CA GLY A 115 -7.93 -10.85 4.94
C GLY A 115 -6.45 -10.47 5.16
N ARG A 116 -6.00 -9.29 4.72
CA ARG A 116 -4.61 -8.82 4.85
C ARG A 116 -4.57 -7.49 5.60
N ARG A 117 -4.36 -7.56 6.93
CA ARG A 117 -4.43 -6.41 7.85
C ARG A 117 -3.21 -5.46 7.84
N ARG A 118 -2.28 -5.56 6.89
CA ARG A 118 -1.23 -4.52 6.75
C ARG A 118 -1.82 -3.32 6.01
N PRO A 119 -1.53 -2.07 6.42
CA PRO A 119 -1.98 -0.89 5.68
C PRO A 119 -1.33 -0.83 4.29
N VAL A 120 -2.05 -0.29 3.32
CA VAL A 120 -1.46 0.23 2.08
C VAL A 120 -1.02 1.68 2.32
N GLN A 121 0.12 2.07 1.79
CA GLN A 121 0.59 3.46 1.84
C GLN A 121 -0.01 4.26 0.67
N LEU A 122 -0.52 5.45 0.98
CA LEU A 122 -0.82 6.49 0.00
C LEU A 122 0.21 7.59 0.24
N LEU A 123 1.21 7.68 -0.62
CA LEU A 123 2.17 8.78 -0.61
C LEU A 123 1.53 9.96 -1.36
N ILE A 124 1.58 11.14 -0.77
CA ILE A 124 0.90 12.35 -1.27
C ILE A 124 1.97 13.44 -1.39
N ASP A 125 2.41 13.73 -2.61
CA ASP A 125 3.47 14.70 -2.88
C ASP A 125 2.84 16.07 -3.16
N ILE A 126 3.02 17.03 -2.25
CA ILE A 126 2.45 18.37 -2.40
C ILE A 126 3.37 19.20 -3.29
N LYS A 127 2.92 19.59 -4.48
CA LYS A 127 3.75 20.34 -5.44
C LYS A 127 3.95 21.81 -5.09
N THR A 128 2.94 22.45 -4.50
CA THR A 128 2.94 23.90 -4.21
C THR A 128 2.11 24.23 -2.96
N ASP A 129 2.53 25.26 -2.22
CA ASP A 129 1.90 25.75 -0.98
C ASP A 129 1.66 24.62 0.04
N GLY A 130 2.77 24.07 0.53
CA GLY A 130 2.79 23.02 1.54
C GLY A 130 1.97 23.34 2.79
N VAL A 131 1.77 24.62 3.14
CA VAL A 131 0.96 25.00 4.30
C VAL A 131 -0.53 24.89 3.97
N ALA A 132 -1.01 25.60 2.95
CA ALA A 132 -2.44 25.61 2.64
C ALA A 132 -2.93 24.25 2.13
N ALA A 133 -2.16 23.60 1.24
CA ALA A 133 -2.51 22.29 0.70
C ALA A 133 -2.54 21.21 1.80
N TYR A 134 -1.62 21.26 2.78
CA TYR A 134 -1.68 20.33 3.90
C TYR A 134 -2.88 20.58 4.84
N LEU A 135 -3.23 21.84 5.11
CA LEU A 135 -4.38 22.16 5.96
C LEU A 135 -5.70 21.71 5.33
N GLU A 136 -5.84 21.87 4.01
CA GLU A 136 -6.97 21.31 3.26
C GLU A 136 -6.94 19.77 3.27
N LEU A 137 -5.78 19.16 3.04
CA LEU A 137 -5.63 17.70 3.07
C LEU A 137 -6.05 17.10 4.42
N ASP A 138 -5.65 17.69 5.55
CA ASP A 138 -6.11 17.25 6.87
C ASP A 138 -7.64 17.42 7.04
N ARG A 139 -8.23 18.49 6.51
CA ARG A 139 -9.70 18.68 6.48
C ARG A 139 -10.39 17.53 5.74
N GLN A 140 -9.84 17.10 4.59
CA GLN A 140 -10.37 15.96 3.83
C GLN A 140 -10.14 14.63 4.57
N LEU A 141 -8.92 14.32 4.99
CA LEU A 141 -8.56 13.05 5.67
C LEU A 141 -9.37 12.81 6.96
N ARG A 142 -9.76 13.87 7.69
CA ARG A 142 -10.67 13.78 8.85
C ARG A 142 -12.02 13.12 8.52
N GLN A 143 -12.50 13.21 7.28
CA GLN A 143 -13.73 12.53 6.84
C GLN A 143 -13.50 11.01 6.74
N TYR A 144 -12.35 10.60 6.21
CA TYR A 144 -11.95 9.20 5.98
C TYR A 144 -11.36 8.49 7.22
N ARG A 145 -11.14 9.20 8.34
CA ARG A 145 -10.48 8.78 9.60
C ARG A 145 -10.73 7.36 10.14
N ARG A 146 -11.82 6.68 9.76
CA ARG A 146 -12.10 5.28 10.12
C ARG A 146 -11.24 4.27 9.35
N MET A 147 -10.85 4.57 8.10
CA MET A 147 -9.95 3.71 7.30
C MET A 147 -8.47 4.04 7.51
N LEU A 148 -8.17 5.25 7.98
CA LEU A 148 -6.82 5.78 8.07
C LEU A 148 -6.07 5.33 9.35
N SER A 149 -4.79 5.06 9.19
CA SER A 149 -3.79 5.10 10.26
C SER A 149 -3.75 6.50 10.86
N SER A 150 -3.58 6.59 12.18
CA SER A 150 -3.58 7.85 12.91
C SER A 150 -2.51 7.89 13.98
N CYS A 151 -1.89 9.05 14.19
CA CYS A 151 -1.04 9.32 15.34
C CYS A 151 -1.79 10.24 16.32
N ALA A 152 -1.88 9.86 17.59
CA ALA A 152 -2.45 10.68 18.65
C ALA A 152 -1.47 10.72 19.83
N HIS A 153 -1.02 11.92 20.20
CA HIS A 153 -0.08 12.11 21.32
C HIS A 153 1.19 11.25 21.21
N GLY A 154 1.68 11.02 19.99
CA GLY A 154 2.84 10.16 19.70
C GLY A 154 2.52 8.67 19.51
N HIS A 155 1.32 8.21 19.91
CA HIS A 155 0.89 6.81 19.74
C HIS A 155 0.29 6.57 18.36
N VAL A 156 0.85 5.59 17.63
CA VAL A 156 0.39 5.19 16.30
C VAL A 156 -0.65 4.08 16.41
N ARG A 157 -1.83 4.31 15.81
CA ARG A 157 -2.88 3.30 15.59
C ARG A 157 -3.02 3.08 14.09
N LEU A 158 -2.67 1.89 13.61
CA LEU A 158 -2.77 1.54 12.20
C LEU A 158 -4.22 1.38 11.73
N GLY A 159 -4.49 1.78 10.49
CA GLY A 159 -5.74 1.55 9.77
C GLY A 159 -5.53 0.61 8.57
N ALA A 160 -6.42 0.71 7.58
CA ALA A 160 -6.27 0.03 6.29
C ALA A 160 -5.39 0.81 5.30
N VAL A 161 -5.28 2.13 5.47
CA VAL A 161 -4.49 3.05 4.64
C VAL A 161 -3.62 3.93 5.52
N THR A 162 -2.36 4.16 5.15
CA THR A 162 -1.45 5.12 5.81
C THR A 162 -1.09 6.23 4.83
N PRO A 163 -1.68 7.43 4.96
CA PRO A 163 -1.24 8.62 4.23
C PRO A 163 0.14 9.07 4.71
N VAL A 164 1.05 9.33 3.78
CA VAL A 164 2.38 9.88 4.03
C VAL A 164 2.56 11.10 3.14
N ILE A 165 3.02 12.23 3.68
CA ILE A 165 3.13 13.51 2.98
C ILE A 165 4.57 13.72 2.51
N SER A 166 4.74 13.96 1.22
CA SER A 166 6.01 14.32 0.57
C SER A 166 5.87 15.69 -0.13
N GLY A 167 6.76 16.02 -1.06
CA GLY A 167 6.79 17.30 -1.75
C GLY A 167 7.27 18.44 -0.86
N ASP A 168 6.54 19.57 -0.92
CA ASP A 168 6.85 20.83 -0.24
C ASP A 168 7.06 20.66 1.27
N ARG A 169 8.25 21.02 1.74
CA ARG A 169 8.67 20.88 3.14
C ARG A 169 7.93 21.84 4.08
N ALA A 170 7.27 22.88 3.56
CA ALA A 170 6.45 23.80 4.34
C ALA A 170 5.25 23.09 5.03
N ALA A 171 4.81 21.94 4.50
CA ALA A 171 3.79 21.09 5.14
C ALA A 171 4.21 20.58 6.53
N ARG A 172 5.51 20.52 6.85
CA ARG A 172 6.02 20.00 8.12
C ARG A 172 5.47 20.75 9.34
N ALA A 173 5.50 22.08 9.32
CA ALA A 173 5.16 22.91 10.47
C ALA A 173 3.68 22.74 10.94
N PRO A 174 2.66 22.82 10.06
CA PRO A 174 1.28 22.54 10.48
C PRO A 174 1.07 21.07 10.88
N MET A 175 1.84 20.11 10.36
CA MET A 175 1.79 18.72 10.84
C MET A 175 2.39 18.58 12.26
N GLU A 176 3.54 19.18 12.55
CA GLU A 176 4.19 19.06 13.87
C GLU A 176 3.32 19.67 14.98
N ALA A 177 2.57 20.74 14.69
CA ALA A 177 1.63 21.37 15.62
C ALA A 177 0.39 20.50 16.00
N GLN A 178 0.07 19.46 15.22
CA GLN A 178 -1.14 18.64 15.45
C GLN A 178 -0.95 17.57 16.53
N ARG A 179 -1.77 17.65 17.60
CA ARG A 179 -1.87 16.62 18.66
C ARG A 179 -2.46 15.29 18.17
N VAL A 180 -3.30 15.34 17.12
CA VAL A 180 -3.93 14.16 16.49
C VAL A 180 -3.89 14.33 14.98
N ARG A 181 -3.29 13.35 14.29
CA ARG A 181 -3.02 13.33 12.85
C ARG A 181 -3.61 12.10 12.17
N TYR A 182 -4.00 12.26 10.92
CA TYR A 182 -4.38 11.16 10.01
C TYR A 182 -3.39 10.97 8.84
N ALA A 183 -2.25 11.65 8.90
CA ALA A 183 -1.13 11.52 7.99
C ALA A 183 0.21 11.50 8.76
N PHE A 184 1.24 11.01 8.08
CA PHE A 184 2.62 10.93 8.53
C PHE A 184 3.52 11.64 7.51
N TYR A 185 4.80 11.85 7.81
CA TYR A 185 5.70 12.66 6.98
C TYR A 185 6.78 11.81 6.30
N ASP A 186 7.14 12.16 5.06
CA ASP A 186 8.25 11.59 4.31
C ASP A 186 9.51 12.44 4.54
N GLY A 187 10.50 11.86 5.22
CA GLY A 187 11.77 12.52 5.53
C GLY A 187 12.73 12.53 4.34
N ARG A 188 13.85 13.23 4.52
CA ARG A 188 15.03 13.19 3.64
C ARG A 188 16.24 12.65 4.42
N LEU A 189 17.38 12.47 3.76
CA LEU A 189 18.59 11.96 4.44
C LEU A 189 19.06 12.90 5.56
N ASP A 190 18.77 14.19 5.48
CA ASP A 190 19.09 15.15 6.55
C ASP A 190 18.20 14.96 7.80
N ASP A 191 16.93 14.55 7.64
CA ASP A 191 16.07 14.11 8.75
C ASP A 191 16.63 12.83 9.43
N LEU A 192 17.36 12.00 8.67
CA LEU A 192 18.07 10.83 9.18
C LEU A 192 19.45 11.19 9.79
N ALA A 193 20.11 12.24 9.31
CA ALA A 193 21.38 12.73 9.86
C ALA A 193 21.23 13.67 11.07
N ALA A 194 20.02 14.21 11.30
CA ALA A 194 19.72 15.17 12.36
C ALA A 194 20.18 14.71 13.77
N ALA A 195 20.69 15.68 14.55
CA ALA A 195 21.17 15.47 15.91
C ALA A 195 20.05 15.16 16.92
N ASP A 196 18.87 15.78 16.74
CA ASP A 196 17.61 15.37 17.37
C ASP A 196 16.63 14.92 16.28
N PRO A 197 16.62 13.62 15.92
CA PRO A 197 15.85 13.12 14.79
C PRO A 197 14.39 12.83 15.19
N ALA A 198 13.45 13.36 14.41
CA ALA A 198 12.04 13.17 14.68
C ALA A 198 11.63 11.67 14.63
N PRO A 199 10.75 11.21 15.54
CA PRO A 199 10.46 9.79 15.72
C PRO A 199 9.67 9.21 14.54
N ALA A 200 9.71 7.87 14.38
CA ALA A 200 8.92 7.16 13.36
C ALA A 200 7.39 7.35 13.49
N SER A 201 6.88 7.79 14.65
CA SER A 201 5.48 8.20 14.82
C SER A 201 5.14 9.56 14.19
N PHE A 202 6.13 10.27 13.66
CA PHE A 202 5.98 11.39 12.74
C PHE A 202 6.58 11.07 11.36
N ILE A 203 7.83 10.59 11.29
CA ILE A 203 8.57 10.29 10.05
C ILE A 203 8.80 8.76 9.88
N PRO A 204 7.79 7.97 9.45
CA PRO A 204 7.91 6.52 9.24
C PRO A 204 8.51 6.14 7.88
N LEU A 205 8.95 7.11 7.08
CA LEU A 205 9.57 6.93 5.77
C LEU A 205 10.70 7.96 5.60
N ILE A 206 11.83 7.54 5.07
CA ILE A 206 12.89 8.39 4.55
C ILE A 206 12.97 8.10 3.04
N SER A 207 12.67 9.11 2.21
CA SER A 207 12.88 9.02 0.77
C SER A 207 14.07 9.88 0.34
N SER A 208 14.80 9.44 -0.68
CA SER A 208 15.85 10.24 -1.31
C SER A 208 15.93 10.01 -2.82
N ASN A 209 16.42 11.01 -3.55
CA ASN A 209 16.83 10.82 -4.94
C ASN A 209 18.09 9.94 -4.96
N TRP A 210 18.07 8.87 -5.76
CA TRP A 210 19.20 7.97 -5.95
C TRP A 210 20.46 8.70 -6.42
N THR A 211 20.35 9.56 -7.43
CA THR A 211 21.51 10.23 -8.06
C THR A 211 22.14 11.32 -7.18
N HIS A 212 21.44 11.79 -6.13
CA HIS A 212 22.03 12.65 -5.10
C HIS A 212 22.97 11.89 -4.16
N SER A 213 22.94 10.55 -4.16
CA SER A 213 23.75 9.72 -3.26
C SER A 213 24.67 8.73 -3.95
N PHE A 214 24.35 8.31 -5.17
CA PHE A 214 25.02 7.21 -5.87
C PHE A 214 25.20 7.55 -7.35
N SER A 215 26.38 7.25 -7.90
CA SER A 215 26.68 7.39 -9.32
C SER A 215 26.39 6.12 -10.12
N TRP A 216 26.29 4.96 -9.46
CA TRP A 216 25.98 3.70 -10.13
C TRP A 216 24.52 3.63 -10.58
N LEU A 217 24.33 3.39 -11.87
CA LEU A 217 23.02 3.25 -12.52
C LEU A 217 22.80 1.81 -13.02
N GLY A 218 23.19 0.81 -12.23
CA GLY A 218 22.96 -0.61 -12.54
C GLY A 218 23.92 -1.25 -13.54
N THR A 219 24.79 -0.46 -14.19
CA THR A 219 25.76 -0.95 -15.19
C THR A 219 27.13 -1.16 -14.56
N GLY A 220 27.74 -2.33 -14.77
CA GLY A 220 29.04 -2.68 -14.18
C GLY A 220 28.96 -2.97 -12.68
N GLU A 221 30.12 -3.11 -12.04
CA GLU A 221 30.21 -3.35 -10.60
C GLU A 221 29.76 -2.10 -9.80
N PHE A 222 28.86 -2.29 -8.83
CA PHE A 222 28.44 -1.23 -7.91
C PHE A 222 29.61 -0.87 -6.97
N PRO A 223 30.17 0.37 -7.02
CA PRO A 223 31.38 0.70 -6.27
C PRO A 223 31.23 0.45 -4.77
N ALA A 224 32.22 -0.23 -4.18
CA ALA A 224 32.12 -0.75 -2.82
C ALA A 224 31.74 0.30 -1.76
N ALA A 225 32.24 1.53 -1.87
CA ALA A 225 31.90 2.64 -0.97
C ALA A 225 30.45 3.16 -1.14
N GLU A 226 29.90 3.12 -2.37
CA GLU A 226 28.48 3.45 -2.61
C GLU A 226 27.57 2.34 -2.06
N ARG A 227 27.97 1.08 -2.23
CA ARG A 227 27.30 -0.09 -1.66
C ARG A 227 27.28 -0.04 -0.12
N GLU A 228 28.42 0.20 0.51
CA GLU A 228 28.52 0.35 1.97
C GLU A 228 27.65 1.51 2.48
N LYS A 229 27.66 2.66 1.78
CA LYS A 229 26.79 3.81 2.06
C LYS A 229 25.31 3.43 1.99
N LEU A 230 24.86 2.72 0.95
CA LEU A 230 23.46 2.28 0.83
C LEU A 230 23.02 1.41 2.00
N HIS A 231 23.79 0.36 2.31
CA HIS A 231 23.46 -0.57 3.41
C HIS A 231 23.52 0.16 4.77
N THR A 232 24.45 1.09 4.94
CA THR A 232 24.54 1.94 6.15
C THR A 232 23.33 2.86 6.32
N LEU A 233 22.83 3.47 5.24
CA LEU A 233 21.63 4.32 5.28
C LEU A 233 20.39 3.51 5.65
N VAL A 234 20.14 2.37 5.00
CA VAL A 234 18.98 1.52 5.30
C VAL A 234 19.03 0.98 6.73
N ALA A 235 20.18 0.44 7.15
CA ALA A 235 20.36 -0.02 8.52
C ALA A 235 20.16 1.09 9.57
N THR A 236 20.50 2.34 9.24
CA THR A 236 20.33 3.50 10.14
C THR A 236 18.87 3.93 10.25
N ALA A 237 18.10 3.93 9.16
CA ALA A 237 16.66 4.13 9.19
C ALA A 237 15.94 3.01 9.97
N HIS A 238 16.30 1.75 9.71
CA HIS A 238 15.73 0.59 10.39
C HIS A 238 16.00 0.59 11.90
N ARG A 239 17.19 0.99 12.36
CA ARG A 239 17.48 1.18 13.80
C ARG A 239 16.58 2.23 14.47
N ARG A 240 15.96 3.14 13.70
CA ARG A 240 15.00 4.14 14.17
C ARG A 240 13.54 3.76 13.90
N SER A 241 13.27 2.54 13.44
CA SER A 241 11.95 2.08 12.96
C SER A 241 11.37 2.89 11.79
N GLN A 242 12.24 3.52 10.99
CA GLN A 242 11.89 4.26 9.78
C GLN A 242 12.15 3.39 8.54
N ARG A 243 11.29 3.49 7.54
CA ARG A 243 11.40 2.75 6.26
C ARG A 243 12.18 3.56 5.22
N VAL A 244 12.69 2.93 4.16
CA VAL A 244 13.42 3.63 3.07
C VAL A 244 12.77 3.45 1.69
N ARG A 245 12.69 4.55 0.93
CA ARG A 245 12.43 4.60 -0.53
C ARG A 245 13.60 5.31 -1.23
N PHE A 246 13.95 4.89 -2.43
CA PHE A 246 14.72 5.72 -3.37
C PHE A 246 13.90 5.94 -4.65
N TRP A 247 13.98 7.15 -5.22
CA TRP A 247 13.38 7.54 -6.49
C TRP A 247 14.46 8.06 -7.46
N ALA A 248 14.11 8.27 -8.74
CA ALA A 248 15.07 8.53 -9.82
C ALA A 248 16.16 7.45 -9.97
N THR A 249 15.82 6.21 -9.65
CA THR A 249 16.52 5.00 -10.09
C THR A 249 16.29 4.77 -11.59
N PRO A 250 17.15 4.00 -12.30
CA PRO A 250 16.85 3.56 -13.66
C PRO A 250 15.56 2.73 -13.67
N ASP A 251 14.55 3.14 -14.45
CA ASP A 251 13.24 2.46 -14.49
C ASP A 251 12.86 1.89 -15.87
N LEU A 252 13.61 2.22 -16.93
CA LEU A 252 13.49 1.55 -18.22
C LEU A 252 13.84 0.06 -18.10
N ALA A 253 12.99 -0.81 -18.63
CA ALA A 253 13.16 -2.26 -18.54
C ALA A 253 14.48 -2.75 -19.16
N GLY A 254 15.31 -3.40 -18.34
CA GLY A 254 16.59 -3.97 -18.77
C GLY A 254 17.52 -4.29 -17.60
N PRO A 255 18.68 -4.90 -17.86
CA PRO A 255 19.57 -5.43 -16.81
C PRO A 255 20.02 -4.39 -15.77
N ALA A 256 20.17 -3.14 -16.18
CA ALA A 256 20.56 -2.04 -15.29
C ALA A 256 19.50 -1.76 -14.21
N ARG A 257 18.22 -1.68 -14.58
CA ARG A 257 17.11 -1.54 -13.63
C ARG A 257 17.04 -2.75 -12.69
N ASP A 258 17.07 -3.94 -13.27
CA ASP A 258 16.93 -5.18 -12.52
C ASP A 258 18.11 -5.37 -11.53
N ALA A 259 19.30 -4.87 -11.85
CA ALA A 259 20.45 -4.80 -10.95
C ALA A 259 20.25 -3.81 -9.78
N VAL A 260 19.73 -2.60 -10.05
CA VAL A 260 19.42 -1.62 -8.98
C VAL A 260 18.29 -2.13 -8.08
N TRP A 261 17.23 -2.71 -8.65
CA TRP A 261 16.16 -3.35 -7.88
C TRP A 261 16.69 -4.53 -7.03
N SER A 262 17.59 -5.35 -7.58
CA SER A 262 18.24 -6.44 -6.84
C SER A 262 19.06 -5.93 -5.66
N GLU A 263 19.79 -4.83 -5.85
CA GLU A 263 20.59 -4.22 -4.78
C GLU A 263 19.71 -3.56 -3.70
N LEU A 264 18.62 -2.90 -4.09
CA LEU A 264 17.63 -2.36 -3.16
C LEU A 264 16.98 -3.48 -2.31
N LEU A 265 16.68 -4.65 -2.90
CA LEU A 265 16.26 -5.83 -2.13
C LEU A 265 17.35 -6.32 -1.18
N ALA A 266 18.61 -6.39 -1.64
CA ALA A 266 19.74 -6.88 -0.86
C ALA A 266 20.09 -5.97 0.33
N ALA A 267 20.03 -4.65 0.14
CA ALA A 267 20.17 -3.64 1.20
C ALA A 267 18.95 -3.60 2.15
N GLY A 268 17.84 -4.24 1.78
CA GLY A 268 16.63 -4.34 2.60
C GLY A 268 15.69 -3.13 2.49
N ALA A 269 15.76 -2.34 1.42
CA ALA A 269 14.85 -1.22 1.20
C ALA A 269 13.37 -1.65 1.27
N ASP A 270 12.53 -0.76 1.78
CA ASP A 270 11.12 -1.03 2.08
C ASP A 270 10.19 -0.74 0.90
N HIS A 271 10.62 0.12 -0.02
CA HIS A 271 9.89 0.49 -1.24
C HIS A 271 10.84 0.54 -2.44
N ILE A 272 10.53 -0.25 -3.47
CA ILE A 272 11.10 -0.14 -4.81
C ILE A 272 10.13 0.68 -5.66
N ASN A 273 10.64 1.78 -6.20
CA ASN A 273 9.91 2.78 -6.95
C ASN A 273 9.91 2.44 -8.44
N THR A 274 8.75 2.45 -9.09
CA THR A 274 8.63 2.22 -10.54
C THR A 274 7.35 2.81 -11.12
N ASP A 275 7.37 3.08 -12.43
CA ASP A 275 6.21 3.29 -13.28
C ASP A 275 5.79 1.98 -14.00
N ASP A 276 6.69 0.97 -14.11
CA ASP A 276 6.43 -0.36 -14.71
C ASP A 276 5.84 -1.35 -13.68
N LEU A 277 4.55 -1.17 -13.37
CA LEU A 277 3.80 -2.01 -12.44
C LEU A 277 3.99 -3.51 -12.68
N ALA A 278 3.80 -3.94 -13.92
CA ALA A 278 3.84 -5.34 -14.30
C ALA A 278 5.28 -5.90 -14.28
N GLY A 279 6.29 -5.08 -14.57
CA GLY A 279 7.70 -5.43 -14.43
C GLY A 279 8.10 -5.71 -13.00
N LEU A 280 7.74 -4.81 -12.08
CA LEU A 280 8.06 -5.00 -10.66
C LEU A 280 7.25 -6.12 -10.02
N GLU A 281 6.01 -6.38 -10.46
CA GLU A 281 5.26 -7.59 -10.10
C GLU A 281 6.03 -8.86 -10.48
N ARG A 282 6.44 -8.99 -11.75
CA ARG A 282 7.22 -10.14 -12.22
C ARG A 282 8.53 -10.30 -11.44
N PHE A 283 9.23 -9.19 -11.21
CA PHE A 283 10.50 -9.17 -10.48
C PHE A 283 10.34 -9.61 -9.02
N LEU A 284 9.46 -8.97 -8.24
CA LEU A 284 9.21 -9.35 -6.84
C LEU A 284 8.61 -10.76 -6.72
N GLY A 285 7.79 -11.17 -7.70
CA GLY A 285 7.26 -12.54 -7.83
C GLY A 285 8.33 -13.62 -8.03
N VAL A 286 9.56 -13.25 -8.40
CA VAL A 286 10.75 -14.13 -8.42
C VAL A 286 11.64 -13.90 -7.19
N HIS A 287 11.96 -12.63 -6.88
CA HIS A 287 13.05 -12.27 -5.97
C HIS A 287 12.65 -11.98 -4.50
N ASP A 288 11.37 -11.71 -4.19
CA ASP A 288 10.90 -11.34 -2.84
C ASP A 288 9.78 -12.27 -2.30
N ARG A 289 9.98 -13.59 -2.41
CA ARG A 289 9.04 -14.61 -1.91
C ARG A 289 9.10 -14.73 -0.38
N ARG A 290 8.38 -13.87 0.37
CA ARG A 290 8.28 -13.86 1.86
C ARG A 290 6.89 -13.52 2.45
#